data_AF-C0CPN8-F1
#
_entry.id   AF-C0CPN8-F1
#
_cell.length_a   1.000
_cell.length_b   1.000
_cell.length_c   1.000
_cell.angle_alpha   90.00
_cell.angle_beta   90.00
_cell.angle_gamma   90.00
#
_symmetry.space_group_name_H-M   'P 1'
#
loop_
_entity.id
_entity.type
_entity.pdbx_description
1 polymer ?
#
loop_
_entity_poly.entity_id
_entity_poly.type
_entity_poly.pdbx_seq_one_letter_code
_entity_poly.pdbx_strand_id
1 'polypeptide(L)'
;MNHEKIPDPTADQAIAKADRQRRLEEKHGIRIGETIYITETTMEGEHGRKTVRKIKVKVAGLYEHHIRLLFPSGYCECYTWWAFRQMRG
;
A
#
# COMPACT_ATOMS: atom_id res chain seq x y z
N MET A 1 0.06 -48.82 -7.25
CA MET A 1 -0.29 -47.67 -6.39
C MET A 1 0.54 -46.48 -6.87
N ASN A 2 -0.04 -45.62 -7.71
CA ASN A 2 0.63 -44.40 -8.18
C ASN A 2 0.27 -43.27 -7.21
N HIS A 3 1.20 -42.90 -6.33
CA HIS A 3 1.12 -41.64 -5.60
C HIS A 3 1.53 -40.51 -6.55
N GLU A 4 0.60 -40.08 -7.40
CA GLU A 4 0.70 -38.78 -8.05
C GLU A 4 0.54 -37.72 -6.95
N LYS A 5 1.67 -37.24 -6.43
CA LYS A 5 1.72 -35.99 -5.65
C LYS A 5 1.26 -34.89 -6.59
N ILE A 6 -0.03 -34.57 -6.55
CA ILE A 6 -0.58 -33.37 -7.18
C ILE A 6 0.20 -32.20 -6.56
N PRO A 7 1.08 -31.50 -7.32
CA PRO A 7 1.77 -30.35 -6.78
C PRO A 7 0.70 -29.29 -6.55
N ASP A 8 0.39 -29.04 -5.28
CA ASP A 8 -0.68 -28.14 -4.87
C ASP A 8 -0.35 -26.72 -5.38
N PRO A 9 -0.99 -26.24 -6.47
CA PRO A 9 -0.61 -24.99 -7.11
C PRO A 9 -0.85 -23.79 -6.20
N THR A 10 -1.63 -23.98 -5.14
CA THR A 10 -1.95 -22.97 -4.13
C THR A 10 -0.76 -22.68 -3.21
N ALA A 11 0.09 -23.68 -2.91
CA ALA A 11 1.27 -23.49 -2.08
C ALA A 11 2.38 -22.72 -2.82
N ASP A 12 2.62 -23.06 -4.09
CA ASP A 12 3.64 -22.40 -4.91
C ASP A 12 3.29 -20.93 -5.18
N GLN A 13 2.00 -20.65 -5.42
CA GLN A 13 1.48 -19.28 -5.54
C GLN A 13 1.59 -18.47 -4.25
N ALA A 14 1.46 -19.09 -3.07
CA ALA A 14 1.60 -18.40 -1.80
C ALA A 14 3.06 -17.98 -1.54
N ILE A 15 4.02 -18.85 -1.85
CA ILE A 15 5.46 -18.56 -1.72
C ILE A 15 5.87 -17.46 -2.71
N ALA A 16 5.43 -17.54 -3.97
CA ALA A 16 5.73 -16.52 -4.98
C ALA A 16 5.14 -15.14 -4.63
N LYS A 17 3.96 -15.09 -3.99
CA LYS A 17 3.35 -13.84 -3.51
C LYS A 17 4.13 -13.23 -2.35
N ALA A 18 4.59 -14.06 -1.40
CA ALA A 18 5.37 -13.59 -0.26
C ALA A 18 6.74 -13.02 -0.68
N ASP A 19 7.44 -13.66 -1.63
CA ASP A 19 8.71 -13.16 -2.15
C ASP A 19 8.54 -11.82 -2.89
N ARG A 20 7.48 -11.70 -3.70
CA ARG A 20 7.12 -10.43 -4.36
C ARG A 20 6.82 -9.32 -3.36
N GLN A 21 6.10 -9.62 -2.29
CA GLN A 21 5.80 -8.66 -1.25
C GLN A 21 7.07 -8.14 -0.59
N ARG A 22 7.98 -9.03 -0.20
CA ARG A 22 9.26 -8.67 0.43
C ARG A 22 10.10 -7.77 -0.49
N ARG A 23 10.19 -8.09 -1.78
CA ARG A 23 10.90 -7.24 -2.77
C ARG A 23 10.27 -5.86 -2.89
N LEU A 24 8.96 -5.74 -2.83
CA LEU A 24 8.26 -4.46 -2.88
C LEU A 24 8.48 -3.66 -1.60
N GLU A 25 8.48 -4.31 -0.44
CA GLU A 25 8.80 -3.69 0.85
C GLU A 25 10.22 -3.13 0.85
N GLU A 26 11.20 -3.89 0.36
CA GLU A 26 12.60 -3.46 0.25
C GLU A 26 12.78 -2.34 -0.78
N LYS A 27 12.12 -2.44 -1.94
CA LYS A 27 12.20 -1.43 -3.02
C LYS A 27 11.65 -0.06 -2.59
N HIS A 28 10.60 -0.05 -1.78
CA HIS A 28 9.91 1.18 -1.39
C HIS A 28 10.20 1.62 0.05
N GLY A 29 10.88 0.78 0.84
CA GLY A 29 11.22 1.05 2.23
C GLY A 29 9.97 1.24 3.10
N ILE A 30 8.95 0.41 2.89
CA ILE A 30 7.66 0.46 3.60
C ILE A 30 7.22 -0.96 3.87
N ARG A 31 6.65 -1.22 5.05
CA ARG A 31 6.09 -2.53 5.39
C ARG A 31 4.58 -2.54 5.39
N ILE A 32 3.97 -3.67 5.03
CA ILE A 32 2.52 -3.84 5.22
C ILE A 32 2.22 -3.80 6.72
N GLY A 33 1.21 -3.03 7.10
CA GLY A 33 0.81 -2.79 8.48
C GLY A 33 1.52 -1.61 9.15
N GLU A 34 2.53 -1.02 8.52
CA GLU A 34 3.22 0.16 9.02
C GLU A 34 2.29 1.38 9.02
N THR A 35 2.39 2.22 10.04
CA THR A 35 1.68 3.50 10.08
C THR A 35 2.62 4.62 9.66
N ILE A 36 2.23 5.32 8.60
CA ILE A 36 3.01 6.39 7.98
C ILE A 36 2.21 7.70 8.00
N TYR A 37 2.90 8.81 7.84
CA TYR A 37 2.26 10.11 7.67
C TYR A 37 2.20 10.45 6.18
N ILE A 38 1.01 10.82 5.71
CA ILE A 38 0.84 11.43 4.39
C ILE A 38 0.30 12.84 4.54
N THR A 39 0.63 13.68 3.57
CA THR A 39 0.16 15.05 3.49
C THR A 39 -1.06 15.08 2.58
N GLU A 40 -2.22 15.34 3.17
CA GLU A 40 -3.46 15.54 2.42
C GLU A 40 -3.66 17.03 2.20
N THR A 41 -3.85 17.42 0.94
CA THR A 41 -4.14 18.80 0.56
C THR A 41 -5.61 18.91 0.22
N THR A 42 -6.39 19.55 1.07
CA THR A 42 -7.79 19.88 0.79
C THR A 42 -7.89 21.34 0.37
N MET A 43 -8.68 21.60 -0.67
CA MET A 43 -9.08 22.96 -1.02
C MET A 43 -10.44 23.22 -0.41
N GLU A 44 -10.49 23.99 0.68
CA GLU A 44 -11.74 24.40 1.30
C GLU A 44 -12.07 25.85 0.94
N GLY A 45 -13.27 26.06 0.37
CA GLY A 45 -13.92 27.36 0.15
C GLY A 45 -13.70 28.03 -1.21
N GLU A 46 -14.63 28.90 -1.60
CA GLU A 46 -14.64 29.70 -2.85
C GLU A 46 -13.39 30.59 -3.03
N HIS A 47 -12.63 30.84 -1.96
CA HIS A 47 -11.39 31.64 -1.98
C HIS A 47 -10.09 30.83 -2.00
N GLY A 48 -10.14 29.50 -2.19
CA GLY A 48 -8.97 28.70 -2.57
C GLY A 48 -7.87 28.56 -1.51
N ARG A 49 -8.21 28.59 -0.21
CA ARG A 49 -7.22 28.35 0.84
C ARG A 49 -6.84 26.87 0.83
N LYS A 50 -5.60 26.59 0.43
CA LYS A 50 -5.01 25.25 0.48
C LYS A 50 -4.70 24.91 1.94
N THR A 51 -5.47 24.00 2.51
CA THR A 51 -5.18 23.44 3.83
C THR A 51 -4.35 22.18 3.62
N VAL A 52 -3.13 22.19 4.16
CA VAL A 52 -2.20 21.07 4.09
C VAL A 52 -2.18 20.41 5.46
N ARG A 53 -2.70 19.19 5.57
CA ARG A 53 -2.74 18.44 6.83
C ARG A 53 -1.93 17.15 6.73
N LYS A 54 -1.14 16.87 7.78
CA LYS A 54 -0.47 15.57 7.93
C LYS A 54 -1.42 14.62 8.65
N ILE A 55 -1.76 13.50 8.00
CA ILE A 55 -2.63 12.47 8.55
C ILE A 55 -1.85 11.15 8.70
N LYS A 56 -2.19 10.40 9.75
CA LYS A 56 -1.65 9.05 9.96
C LYS A 56 -2.50 8.07 9.18
N VAL A 57 -1.86 7.28 8.33
CA VAL A 57 -2.51 6.21 7.55
C VAL A 57 -1.73 4.92 7.72
N LYS A 58 -2.43 3.78 7.68
CA LYS A 58 -1.82 2.47 7.80
C LYS A 58 -1.66 1.85 6.42
N VAL A 59 -0.51 1.25 6.14
CA VAL A 59 -0.27 0.53 4.89
C VAL A 59 -1.06 -0.76 4.93
N ALA A 60 -2.12 -0.85 4.13
CA ALA A 60 -2.96 -2.03 4.05
C ALA A 60 -2.45 -3.05 3.04
N GLY A 61 -1.73 -2.61 2.00
CA GLY A 61 -1.19 -3.48 0.98
C GLY A 61 -0.18 -2.80 0.07
N LEU A 62 0.81 -3.56 -0.41
CA LEU A 62 1.80 -3.11 -1.38
C LEU A 62 1.65 -3.90 -2.67
N TYR A 63 1.62 -3.19 -3.80
CA TYR A 63 1.52 -3.76 -5.13
C TYR A 63 2.59 -3.14 -6.03
N GLU A 64 2.80 -3.74 -7.20
CA GLU A 64 3.87 -3.35 -8.10
C GLU A 64 3.80 -1.89 -8.55
N HIS A 65 2.58 -1.38 -8.79
CA HIS A 65 2.37 -0.02 -9.32
C HIS A 65 1.68 0.93 -8.34
N HIS A 66 1.08 0.42 -7.27
CA HIS A 66 0.31 1.20 -6.31
C HIS A 66 0.45 0.68 -4.88
N ILE A 67 0.16 1.56 -3.94
CA ILE A 67 0.09 1.29 -2.51
C ILE A 67 -1.36 1.46 -2.06
N ARG A 68 -1.82 0.56 -1.18
CA ARG A 68 -3.13 0.65 -0.54
C ARG A 68 -2.97 1.16 0.87
N LEU A 69 -3.62 2.26 1.19
CA LEU A 69 -3.59 2.92 2.49
C LEU A 69 -4.97 2.83 3.15
N LEU A 70 -4.98 2.49 4.43
CA LEU A 70 -6.15 2.51 5.30
C LEU A 70 -6.12 3.81 6.09
N PHE A 71 -7.16 4.61 5.89
CA PHE A 71 -7.35 5.88 6.57
C PHE A 71 -7.98 5.66 7.95
N PRO A 72 -7.79 6.60 8.90
CA PRO A 72 -8.34 6.48 10.26
C PRO A 72 -9.87 6.45 10.29
N SER A 73 -10.52 7.00 9.26
CA SER A 73 -11.96 6.93 8.99
C SER A 73 -12.44 5.52 8.60
N GLY A 74 -11.54 4.56 8.38
CA GLY A 74 -11.87 3.17 8.04
C GLY A 74 -11.98 2.89 6.53
N TYR A 75 -11.93 3.90 5.67
CA TYR A 75 -11.88 3.66 4.22
C TYR A 75 -10.45 3.32 3.76
N CYS A 76 -10.39 2.56 2.66
CA CYS A 76 -9.13 2.23 2.00
C CYS A 76 -9.04 2.96 0.67
N GLU A 77 -7.85 3.45 0.35
CA GLU A 77 -7.59 4.13 -0.92
C GLU A 77 -6.28 3.63 -1.54
N CYS A 78 -6.25 3.60 -2.87
CA CYS A 78 -5.09 3.15 -3.63
C CYS A 78 -4.42 4.34 -4.30
N TYR A 79 -3.11 4.47 -4.12
CA TYR A 79 -2.31 5.53 -4.71
C TYR A 79 -1.19 4.94 -5.54
N THR A 80 -0.88 5.55 -6.68
CA THR A 80 0.32 5.17 -7.42
C THR A 80 1.56 5.49 -6.59
N TRP A 81 2.65 4.76 -6.80
CA TRP A 81 3.92 5.04 -6.13
C TRP A 81 4.45 6.45 -6.37
N TRP A 82 4.08 7.06 -7.51
CA TRP A 82 4.42 8.44 -7.82
C TRP A 82 3.59 9.41 -6.98
N ALA A 83 2.26 9.27 -6.94
CA ALA A 83 1.38 10.11 -6.13
C ALA A 83 1.73 9.99 -4.64
N PHE A 84 1.93 8.76 -4.17
CA PHE A 84 2.36 8.49 -2.80
C PHE A 84 3.66 9.20 -2.43
N ARG A 85 4.65 9.24 -3.31
CA ARG A 85 5.91 9.96 -3.08
C ARG A 85 5.74 11.48 -3.01
N GLN A 86 4.75 12.05 -3.70
CA GLN A 86 4.43 13.47 -3.59
C GLN A 86 3.74 13.80 -2.25
N MET A 87 2.96 12.87 -1.71
CA MET A 87 2.24 13.04 -0.44
C MET A 87 3.10 12.69 0.79
N ARG A 88 4.08 11.80 0.64
CA ARG A 88 5.02 11.40 1.69
C ARG A 88 6.05 12.52 1.88
N GLY A 89 5.82 13.35 2.91
CA GLY A 89 6.66 14.50 3.29
C GLY A 89 7.30 14.35 4.65
#